data_AF-A0A3A1TWY2-F1
#
_entry.id   AF-A0A3A1TWY2-F1
#
_cell.length_a   1.000
_cell.length_b   1.000
_cell.length_c   1.000
_cell.angle_alpha   90.00
_cell.angle_beta   90.00
_cell.angle_gamma   90.00
#
_symmetry.space_group_name_H-M   'P 1'
#
loop_
_entity.id
_entity.type
_entity.pdbx_description
1 polymer ?
#
loop_
_entity_poly.entity_id
_entity_poly.type
_entity_poly.pdbx_seq_one_letter_code
_entity_poly.pdbx_strand_id
1 'polypeptide(L)'
;MTDDELQALLDAACYGAGQSCDLRATNLLNPLIPIDPAQPGTPGAPAATVTIADVARFLPATATLRAEPDGWAVIGVPANFWVESTPITVSGELLGNTAQVRFTPRAYRFDYGDGSTRATSTAGGSWASLGQEELTETRTSHVYRSRADRRAAVTVVYSAEYRFADGPWITVAGAVSGTTPPQRVLVVVERTALTTPA
;
A
#
# COMPACT_ATOMS: atom_id res chain seq x y z
N MET A 1 -4.29 -12.88 -8.09
CA MET A 1 -4.10 -12.73 -6.64
C MET A 1 -5.40 -13.17 -6.00
N THR A 2 -5.38 -14.31 -5.32
CA THR A 2 -6.48 -14.77 -4.46
C THR A 2 -6.54 -13.95 -3.18
N ASP A 3 -7.62 -14.07 -2.42
CA ASP A 3 -7.74 -13.38 -1.13
C ASP A 3 -6.65 -13.85 -0.14
N ASP A 4 -6.29 -15.13 -0.15
CA ASP A 4 -5.20 -15.68 0.66
C ASP A 4 -3.83 -15.09 0.27
N GLU A 5 -3.55 -14.96 -1.04
CA GLU A 5 -2.31 -14.34 -1.52
C GLU A 5 -2.25 -12.85 -1.17
N LEU A 6 -3.38 -12.15 -1.23
CA LEU A 6 -3.49 -10.74 -0.85
C LEU A 6 -3.22 -10.56 0.65
N GLN A 7 -3.83 -11.40 1.48
CA GLN A 7 -3.66 -11.34 2.92
C GLN A 7 -2.22 -11.68 3.33
N ALA A 8 -1.64 -12.73 2.75
CA ALA A 8 -0.24 -13.09 2.98
C ALA A 8 0.73 -11.95 2.61
N LEU A 9 0.47 -11.24 1.51
CA LEU A 9 1.28 -10.09 1.11
C LEU A 9 1.17 -8.91 2.07
N LEU A 10 -0.03 -8.64 2.59
CA LEU A 10 -0.27 -7.59 3.58
C LEU A 10 0.43 -7.90 4.92
N ASP A 11 0.40 -9.16 5.35
CA ASP A 11 0.97 -9.58 6.63
C ASP A 11 2.51 -9.71 6.59
N ALA A 12 3.08 -9.98 5.41
CA ALA A 12 4.52 -10.14 5.23
C ALA A 12 5.27 -8.83 4.94
N ALA A 13 4.58 -7.71 4.75
CA ALA A 13 5.20 -6.45 4.37
C ALA A 13 6.02 -5.83 5.51
N CYS A 14 7.26 -5.45 5.22
CA CYS A 14 8.12 -4.70 6.13
C CYS A 14 7.62 -3.25 6.26
N TYR A 15 7.43 -2.75 7.48
CA TYR A 15 6.98 -1.37 7.71
C TYR A 15 8.12 -0.36 7.48
N GLY A 16 7.99 0.46 6.44
CA GLY A 16 8.97 1.48 6.08
C GLY A 16 8.87 2.71 6.97
N ALA A 17 9.41 2.64 8.20
CA ALA A 17 9.73 3.79 9.06
C ALA A 17 10.53 3.38 10.31
N GLY A 18 11.53 2.49 10.18
CA GLY A 18 12.40 2.13 11.31
C GLY A 18 11.79 1.19 12.35
N GLN A 19 10.74 0.43 12.03
CA GLN A 19 10.19 -0.59 12.91
C GLN A 19 10.30 -1.99 12.27
N SER A 20 11.14 -2.82 12.89
CA SER A 20 11.18 -4.29 12.86
C SER A 20 10.67 -4.97 11.59
N CYS A 21 11.59 -5.23 10.65
CA CYS A 21 11.42 -6.31 9.67
C CYS A 21 11.54 -7.64 10.43
N ASP A 22 10.45 -8.30 10.81
CA ASP A 22 10.55 -9.71 11.19
C ASP A 22 10.61 -10.56 9.91
N LEU A 23 11.82 -10.74 9.39
CA LEU A 23 12.11 -11.47 8.15
C LEU A 23 11.74 -12.97 8.22
N ARG A 24 11.24 -13.48 9.36
CA ARG A 24 10.78 -14.88 9.48
C ARG A 24 9.50 -15.16 8.70
N ALA A 25 8.70 -14.14 8.37
CA ALA A 25 7.46 -14.31 7.59
C ALA A 25 7.67 -14.30 6.05
N THR A 26 8.74 -13.68 5.56
CA THR A 26 9.00 -13.51 4.11
C THR A 26 9.55 -14.76 3.39
N ASN A 27 9.89 -15.83 4.12
CA ASN A 27 10.47 -17.05 3.54
C ASN A 27 9.44 -18.01 2.94
N LEU A 28 8.15 -17.65 2.92
CA LEU A 28 7.06 -18.49 2.42
C LEU A 28 6.71 -18.25 0.94
N LEU A 29 7.32 -17.26 0.28
CA LEU A 29 6.96 -16.87 -1.10
C LEU A 29 8.04 -17.21 -2.17
N ASN A 30 9.10 -17.96 -1.83
CA ASN A 30 10.07 -18.39 -2.84
C ASN A 30 10.71 -19.77 -2.54
N PRO A 31 10.13 -20.89 -3.03
CA PRO A 31 10.70 -22.22 -2.81
C PRO A 31 11.80 -22.62 -3.81
N LEU A 32 12.30 -21.73 -4.67
CA LEU A 32 13.21 -22.11 -5.78
C LEU A 32 14.65 -21.59 -5.69
N ILE A 33 15.19 -21.38 -4.49
CA ILE A 33 16.65 -21.38 -4.32
C ILE A 33 17.03 -22.67 -3.58
N PRO A 34 17.54 -23.70 -4.28
CA PRO A 34 18.25 -24.77 -3.62
C PRO A 34 19.51 -24.18 -2.98
N ILE A 35 19.55 -24.16 -1.64
CA ILE A 35 20.81 -24.04 -0.91
C ILE A 35 21.46 -25.42 -1.01
N ASP A 36 22.35 -25.62 -1.97
CA ASP A 36 23.20 -26.82 -1.98
C ASP A 36 24.32 -26.61 -0.95
N PRO A 37 24.37 -27.38 0.16
CA PRO A 37 25.34 -27.16 1.24
C PRO A 37 26.73 -27.74 0.93
N ALA A 38 27.06 -28.08 -0.32
CA ALA A 38 28.24 -28.88 -0.65
C ALA A 38 29.28 -28.24 -1.61
N GLN A 39 29.54 -26.93 -1.55
CA GLN A 39 30.76 -26.36 -2.17
C GLN A 39 31.79 -25.86 -1.14
N PRO A 40 32.90 -26.58 -0.92
CA PRO A 40 34.05 -26.04 -0.19
C PRO A 40 34.97 -25.24 -1.12
N GLY A 41 35.23 -23.98 -0.76
CA GLY A 41 36.45 -23.26 -1.14
C GLY A 41 36.27 -22.00 -2.00
N THR A 42 36.10 -20.84 -1.37
CA THR A 42 36.75 -19.56 -1.76
C THR A 42 36.69 -18.61 -0.55
N PRO A 43 37.82 -18.04 -0.05
CA PRO A 43 37.78 -16.89 0.84
C PRO A 43 37.41 -15.65 0.01
N GLY A 44 36.12 -15.40 -0.11
CA GLY A 44 35.56 -14.17 -0.64
C GLY A 44 34.28 -13.91 0.14
N ALA A 45 34.21 -12.78 0.83
CA ALA A 45 33.01 -12.35 1.55
C ALA A 45 31.76 -12.58 0.67
N PRO A 46 30.62 -13.03 1.22
CA PRO A 46 29.41 -13.15 0.43
C PRO A 46 29.12 -11.78 -0.20
N ALA A 47 29.01 -11.72 -1.53
CA ALA A 47 28.52 -10.55 -2.21
C ALA A 47 27.16 -10.22 -1.55
N ALA A 48 27.09 -9.09 -0.85
CA ALA A 48 25.91 -8.74 -0.08
C ALA A 48 24.70 -8.70 -1.02
N THR A 49 23.79 -9.67 -0.89
CA THR A 49 22.55 -9.69 -1.64
C THR A 49 21.67 -8.56 -1.11
N VAL A 50 21.21 -7.68 -2.00
CA VAL A 50 20.30 -6.58 -1.63
C VAL A 50 19.02 -7.17 -1.06
N THR A 51 18.67 -6.75 0.16
CA THR A 51 17.47 -7.18 0.87
C THR A 51 16.37 -6.13 0.82
N ILE A 52 15.14 -6.51 1.17
CA ILE A 52 14.03 -5.56 1.27
C ILE A 52 14.31 -4.46 2.31
N ALA A 53 15.07 -4.76 3.37
CA ALA A 53 15.46 -3.80 4.39
C ALA A 53 16.42 -2.73 3.83
N ASP A 54 17.33 -3.10 2.93
CA ASP A 54 18.29 -2.18 2.32
C ASP A 54 17.60 -1.13 1.43
N VAL A 55 16.51 -1.55 0.77
CA VAL A 55 15.72 -0.69 -0.12
C VAL A 55 14.59 0.04 0.61
N ALA A 56 14.10 -0.45 1.75
CA ALA A 56 12.97 0.15 2.47
C ALA A 56 13.17 1.64 2.79
N ARG A 57 14.42 2.06 3.08
CA ARG A 57 14.79 3.46 3.35
C ARG A 57 14.57 4.41 2.16
N PHE A 58 14.42 3.88 0.94
CA PHE A 58 14.16 4.66 -0.26
C PHE A 58 12.67 4.89 -0.52
N LEU A 59 11.78 4.22 0.21
CA LEU A 59 10.34 4.36 -0.02
C LEU A 59 9.88 5.76 0.42
N PRO A 60 9.46 6.63 -0.51
CA PRO A 60 8.97 7.94 -0.17
C PRO A 60 7.49 7.86 0.25
N ALA A 61 7.05 8.80 1.08
CA ALA A 61 5.65 8.95 1.48
C ALA A 61 4.84 9.66 0.38
N THR A 62 4.71 9.06 -0.80
CA THR A 62 4.05 9.69 -1.97
C THR A 62 2.60 9.26 -2.19
N ALA A 63 2.15 8.16 -1.59
CA ALA A 63 0.78 7.71 -1.74
C ALA A 63 -0.19 8.65 -1.01
N THR A 64 -1.25 9.06 -1.71
CA THR A 64 -2.28 9.94 -1.16
C THR A 64 -3.63 9.24 -1.20
N LEU A 65 -4.34 9.24 -0.06
CA LEU A 65 -5.72 8.78 0.03
C LEU A 65 -6.67 9.91 -0.38
N ARG A 66 -7.65 9.58 -1.21
CA ARG A 66 -8.77 10.45 -1.60
C ARG A 66 -10.09 9.85 -1.13
N ALA A 67 -11.09 10.72 -0.97
CA ALA A 67 -12.45 10.33 -0.59
C ALA A 67 -13.48 11.08 -1.44
N GLU A 68 -14.61 10.43 -1.69
CA GLU A 68 -15.77 10.97 -2.39
C GLU A 68 -17.04 10.63 -1.60
N PRO A 69 -17.85 11.63 -1.21
CA PRO A 69 -17.60 13.07 -1.39
C PRO A 69 -16.38 13.56 -0.59
N ASP A 70 -15.73 14.63 -1.07
CA ASP A 70 -14.49 15.10 -0.44
C ASP A 70 -14.75 15.67 0.96
N GLY A 71 -14.14 15.03 1.97
CA GLY A 71 -14.14 15.47 3.36
C GLY A 71 -15.40 15.14 4.18
N TRP A 72 -16.41 14.48 3.62
CA TRP A 72 -17.63 14.13 4.36
C TRP A 72 -18.28 12.83 3.89
N ALA A 73 -19.11 12.25 4.77
CA ALA A 73 -19.92 11.08 4.48
C ALA A 73 -21.27 11.18 5.21
N VAL A 74 -22.31 10.56 4.67
CA VAL A 74 -23.62 10.46 5.32
C VAL A 74 -23.78 9.06 5.92
N ILE A 75 -24.29 8.99 7.15
CA ILE A 75 -24.59 7.70 7.79
C ILE A 75 -25.50 6.85 6.90
N GLY A 76 -25.11 5.61 6.67
CA GLY A 76 -25.89 4.67 5.84
C GLY A 76 -25.71 4.82 4.33
N VAL A 77 -24.91 5.78 3.87
CA VAL A 77 -24.64 6.03 2.44
C VAL A 77 -23.18 5.68 2.11
N PRO A 78 -22.89 5.04 0.96
CA PRO A 78 -21.52 4.76 0.55
C PRO A 78 -20.70 6.03 0.35
N ALA A 79 -19.57 6.12 1.05
CA ALA A 79 -18.47 7.02 0.70
C ALA A 79 -17.41 6.21 -0.06
N ASN A 80 -16.93 6.72 -1.19
CA ASN A 80 -15.89 6.11 -2.00
C ASN A 80 -14.49 6.56 -1.52
N PHE A 81 -13.52 5.66 -1.61
CA PHE A 81 -12.14 5.90 -1.23
C PHE A 81 -11.21 5.30 -2.28
N TRP A 82 -10.13 5.99 -2.63
CA TRP A 82 -9.10 5.45 -3.53
C TRP A 82 -7.75 6.07 -3.25
N VAL A 83 -6.70 5.41 -3.73
CA VAL A 83 -5.32 5.85 -3.53
C VAL A 83 -4.72 6.32 -4.85
N GLU A 84 -4.13 7.50 -4.83
CA GLU A 84 -3.21 7.95 -5.87
C GLU A 84 -1.85 7.30 -5.62
N SER A 85 -1.63 6.12 -6.21
CA SER A 85 -0.37 5.38 -6.10
C SER A 85 0.07 4.84 -7.46
N THR A 86 1.22 5.31 -7.93
CA THR A 86 1.86 4.85 -9.17
C THR A 86 3.20 4.20 -8.85
N PRO A 87 3.78 3.41 -9.77
CA PRO A 87 5.15 2.97 -9.64
C PRO A 87 6.08 4.18 -9.55
N ILE A 88 7.01 4.14 -8.61
CA ILE A 88 7.96 5.23 -8.35
C ILE A 88 9.38 4.69 -8.47
N THR A 89 10.27 5.48 -9.05
CA THR A 89 11.70 5.15 -9.13
C THR A 89 12.50 6.23 -8.42
N VAL A 90 13.35 5.80 -7.48
CA VAL A 90 14.18 6.70 -6.66
C VAL A 90 15.64 6.35 -6.91
N SER A 91 16.47 7.37 -7.13
CA SER A 91 17.93 7.21 -7.24
C SER A 91 18.59 7.46 -5.89
N GLY A 92 19.67 6.73 -5.60
CA GLY A 92 20.56 7.04 -4.49
C GLY A 92 21.59 5.94 -4.24
N GLU A 93 22.20 5.94 -3.07
CA GLU A 93 23.31 5.04 -2.75
C GLU A 93 22.82 3.76 -2.05
N LEU A 94 22.95 2.62 -2.72
CA LEU A 94 22.61 1.30 -2.20
C LEU A 94 23.90 0.51 -1.99
N LEU A 95 24.19 0.16 -0.73
CA LEU A 95 25.39 -0.59 -0.35
C LEU A 95 26.69 0.00 -0.92
N GLY A 96 26.88 1.33 -0.84
CA GLY A 96 28.09 2.00 -1.35
C GLY A 96 28.07 2.35 -2.85
N ASN A 97 27.01 1.99 -3.58
CA ASN A 97 26.96 2.13 -5.04
C ASN A 97 25.74 2.95 -5.49
N THR A 98 25.92 3.78 -6.53
CA THR A 98 24.81 4.49 -7.15
C THR A 98 23.83 3.51 -7.78
N ALA A 99 22.59 3.54 -7.32
CA ALA A 99 21.51 2.66 -7.73
C ALA A 99 20.23 3.43 -8.00
N GLN A 100 19.32 2.77 -8.71
CA GLN A 100 17.92 3.14 -8.80
C GLN A 100 17.09 2.03 -8.19
N VAL A 101 16.07 2.41 -7.42
CA VAL A 101 15.11 1.49 -6.81
C VAL A 101 13.73 1.85 -7.31
N ARG A 102 13.02 0.86 -7.87
CA ARG A 102 11.65 0.99 -8.35
C ARG A 102 10.71 0.28 -7.39
N PHE A 103 9.74 1.01 -6.85
CA PHE A 103 8.65 0.47 -6.05
C PHE A 103 7.38 0.41 -6.87
N THR A 104 6.72 -0.74 -6.88
CA THR A 104 5.44 -0.94 -7.57
C THR A 104 4.38 -1.36 -6.57
N PRO A 105 3.26 -0.61 -6.42
CA PRO A 105 2.15 -1.01 -5.55
C PRO A 105 1.55 -2.36 -5.94
N ARG A 106 1.17 -3.17 -4.95
CA ARG A 106 0.59 -4.51 -5.15
C ARG A 106 -0.65 -4.79 -4.31
N ALA A 107 -0.73 -4.21 -3.12
CA ALA A 107 -1.85 -4.41 -2.20
C ALA A 107 -2.11 -3.17 -1.36
N TYR A 108 -3.35 -3.06 -0.90
CA TYR A 108 -3.87 -1.91 -0.16
C TYR A 108 -4.69 -2.44 1.02
N ARG A 109 -4.44 -1.89 2.20
CA ARG A 109 -5.30 -2.09 3.38
C ARG A 109 -5.85 -0.73 3.78
N PHE A 110 -7.13 -0.51 3.47
CA PHE A 110 -7.90 0.64 3.90
C PHE A 110 -8.27 0.48 5.37
N ASP A 111 -8.05 1.53 6.15
CA ASP A 111 -8.59 1.73 7.49
C ASP A 111 -9.49 2.96 7.44
N TYR A 112 -10.77 2.79 7.75
CA TYR A 112 -11.76 3.87 7.64
C TYR A 112 -11.87 4.73 8.90
N GLY A 113 -11.06 4.47 9.93
CA GLY A 113 -11.02 5.27 11.17
C GLY A 113 -12.22 5.05 12.10
N ASP A 114 -13.04 4.03 11.85
CA ASP A 114 -14.10 3.57 12.74
C ASP A 114 -13.88 2.13 13.24
N GLY A 115 -12.67 1.60 13.03
CA GLY A 115 -12.27 0.23 13.38
C GLY A 115 -12.53 -0.78 12.26
N SER A 116 -13.19 -0.39 11.17
CA SER A 116 -13.34 -1.25 10.00
C SER A 116 -12.16 -1.10 9.02
N THR A 117 -11.84 -2.20 8.35
CA THR A 117 -10.77 -2.25 7.36
C THR A 117 -11.19 -3.02 6.12
N ARG A 118 -10.54 -2.74 4.99
CA ARG A 118 -10.73 -3.50 3.74
C ARG A 118 -9.40 -3.73 3.03
N ALA A 119 -9.13 -4.97 2.66
CA ALA A 119 -7.98 -5.35 1.83
C ALA A 119 -8.38 -5.39 0.35
N THR A 120 -7.56 -4.83 -0.53
CA THR A 120 -7.74 -4.91 -1.99
C THR A 120 -6.40 -5.05 -2.71
N SER A 121 -6.43 -5.62 -3.91
CA SER A 121 -5.30 -5.64 -4.85
C SER A 121 -5.29 -4.44 -5.81
N THR A 122 -6.32 -3.60 -5.77
CA THR A 122 -6.44 -2.38 -6.58
C THR A 122 -6.54 -1.14 -5.71
N ALA A 123 -6.03 -0.01 -6.20
CA ALA A 123 -6.06 1.27 -5.49
C ALA A 123 -7.47 1.87 -5.34
N GLY A 124 -8.49 1.26 -5.96
CA GLY A 124 -9.78 1.90 -6.20
C GLY A 124 -9.73 2.89 -7.36
N GLY A 125 -10.75 3.73 -7.48
CA GLY A 125 -10.81 4.84 -8.43
C GLY A 125 -11.89 5.83 -8.03
N SER A 126 -11.81 7.06 -8.52
CA SER A 126 -12.91 8.03 -8.39
C SER A 126 -14.14 7.54 -9.13
N TRP A 127 -15.34 7.93 -8.71
CA TRP A 127 -16.59 7.63 -9.43
C TRP A 127 -16.49 8.03 -10.90
N ALA A 128 -15.96 9.23 -11.18
CA ALA A 128 -15.75 9.71 -12.54
C ALA A 128 -14.84 8.78 -13.36
N SER A 129 -13.72 8.31 -12.79
CA SER A 129 -12.80 7.38 -13.48
C SER A 129 -13.41 5.99 -13.71
N LEU A 130 -14.36 5.60 -12.86
CA LEU A 130 -15.08 4.32 -12.92
C LEU A 130 -16.37 4.41 -13.74
N GLY A 131 -16.75 5.59 -14.22
CA GLY A 131 -18.03 5.83 -14.90
C GLY A 131 -19.26 5.55 -14.03
N GLN A 132 -19.14 5.77 -12.72
CA GLN A 132 -20.21 5.55 -11.74
C GLN A 132 -20.88 6.88 -11.37
N GLU A 133 -22.14 6.81 -10.96
CA GLU A 133 -22.85 7.96 -10.36
C GLU A 133 -22.35 8.21 -8.93
N GLU A 134 -22.51 9.45 -8.46
CA GLU A 134 -22.19 9.80 -7.09
C GLU A 134 -22.95 8.93 -6.08
N LEU A 135 -22.31 8.63 -4.95
CA LEU A 135 -22.85 7.79 -3.86
C LEU A 135 -23.07 6.32 -4.24
N THR A 136 -22.58 5.89 -5.41
CA THR A 136 -22.60 4.47 -5.81
C THR A 136 -21.52 3.69 -5.06
N GLU A 137 -21.86 2.48 -4.60
CA GLU A 137 -20.88 1.58 -3.98
C GLU A 137 -19.80 1.16 -4.97
N THR A 138 -18.53 1.35 -4.60
CA THR A 138 -17.36 0.84 -5.30
C THR A 138 -16.70 -0.28 -4.48
N ARG A 139 -15.71 -0.94 -5.07
CA ARG A 139 -14.94 -2.00 -4.39
C ARG A 139 -14.30 -1.52 -3.07
N THR A 140 -13.98 -0.23 -2.98
CA THR A 140 -13.26 0.40 -1.86
C THR A 140 -14.15 1.35 -1.06
N SER A 141 -15.45 1.42 -1.35
CA SER A 141 -16.41 2.19 -0.58
C SER A 141 -16.57 1.70 0.86
N HIS A 142 -17.03 2.61 1.73
CA HIS A 142 -17.40 2.31 3.10
C HIS A 142 -18.69 3.04 3.52
N VAL A 143 -19.45 2.41 4.41
CA VAL A 143 -20.69 2.95 4.97
C VAL A 143 -20.52 3.16 6.47
N TYR A 144 -20.44 4.41 6.89
CA TYR A 144 -20.35 4.77 8.31
C TYR A 144 -21.69 4.61 9.03
N ARG A 145 -21.62 4.22 10.31
CA ARG A 145 -22.80 3.94 11.15
C ARG A 145 -23.06 4.95 12.26
N SER A 146 -22.12 5.85 12.52
CA SER A 146 -22.24 6.85 13.60
C SER A 146 -21.50 8.14 13.27
N ARG A 147 -22.06 9.26 13.74
CA ARG A 147 -21.48 10.59 13.56
C ARG A 147 -20.14 10.67 14.29
N ALA A 148 -19.12 11.14 13.60
CA ALA A 148 -17.82 11.47 14.15
C ALA A 148 -16.97 12.18 13.10
N ASP A 149 -15.87 12.76 13.56
CA ASP A 149 -14.72 13.09 12.74
C ASP A 149 -13.85 11.84 12.59
N ARG A 150 -13.76 11.29 11.39
CA ARG A 150 -13.00 10.07 11.07
C ARG A 150 -11.68 10.42 10.41
N ARG A 151 -10.66 9.60 10.68
CA ARG A 151 -9.35 9.70 10.05
C ARG A 151 -9.08 8.38 9.32
N ALA A 152 -9.39 8.36 8.03
CA ALA A 152 -9.13 7.21 7.18
C ALA A 152 -7.68 7.23 6.69
N ALA A 153 -7.05 6.08 6.55
CA ALA A 153 -5.70 5.94 6.01
C ALA A 153 -5.57 4.64 5.23
N VAL A 154 -4.57 4.54 4.35
CA VAL A 154 -4.28 3.29 3.63
C VAL A 154 -2.84 2.89 3.85
N THR A 155 -2.63 1.61 4.18
CA THR A 155 -1.32 0.97 4.06
C THR A 155 -1.19 0.41 2.66
N VAL A 156 -0.19 0.88 1.91
CA VAL A 156 0.14 0.42 0.56
C VAL A 156 1.35 -0.49 0.64
N VAL A 157 1.26 -1.69 0.08
CA VAL A 157 2.36 -2.65 -0.01
C VAL A 157 2.97 -2.63 -1.41
N TYR A 158 4.30 -2.57 -1.46
CA TYR A 158 5.09 -2.44 -2.67
C TYR A 158 6.03 -3.63 -2.84
N SER A 159 6.12 -4.14 -4.06
CA SER A 159 7.30 -4.92 -4.50
C SER A 159 8.40 -3.96 -4.93
N ALA A 160 9.67 -4.34 -4.71
CA ALA A 160 10.81 -3.53 -5.09
C ALA A 160 11.70 -4.24 -6.12
N GLU A 161 12.25 -3.44 -7.04
CA GLU A 161 13.30 -3.83 -7.96
C GLU A 161 14.44 -2.81 -7.85
N TYR A 162 15.68 -3.23 -8.06
CA TYR A 162 16.82 -2.32 -8.09
C TYR A 162 17.68 -2.53 -9.33
N ARG A 163 18.45 -1.52 -9.71
CA ARG A 163 19.54 -1.65 -10.68
C ARG A 163 20.72 -0.78 -10.28
N PHE A 164 21.92 -1.25 -10.57
CA PHE A 164 23.14 -0.45 -10.49
C PHE A 164 23.47 0.09 -11.89
N ALA A 165 23.83 1.37 -11.97
CA ALA A 165 24.06 2.07 -13.24
C ALA A 165 22.93 1.78 -14.26
N ASP A 166 23.28 1.44 -15.50
CA ASP A 166 22.35 1.07 -16.58
C ASP A 166 22.16 -0.45 -16.73
N GLY A 167 22.45 -1.21 -15.66
CA GLY A 167 22.24 -2.65 -15.62
C GLY A 167 20.76 -3.06 -15.65
N PRO A 168 20.49 -4.37 -15.70
CA PRO A 168 19.13 -4.91 -15.64
C PRO A 168 18.49 -4.63 -14.28
N TRP A 169 17.16 -4.58 -14.26
CA TRP A 169 16.38 -4.56 -13.02
C TRP A 169 16.42 -5.94 -12.36
N ILE A 170 16.69 -5.96 -11.06
CA ILE A 170 16.76 -7.15 -10.23
C ILE A 170 15.67 -7.05 -9.16
N THR A 171 14.81 -8.06 -9.08
CA THR A 171 13.76 -8.15 -8.07
C THR A 171 14.36 -8.33 -6.68
N VAL A 172 13.87 -7.56 -5.71
CA VAL A 172 14.18 -7.75 -4.29
C VAL A 172 13.13 -8.67 -3.69
N ALA A 173 13.56 -9.75 -3.03
CA ALA A 173 12.65 -10.64 -2.33
C ALA A 173 12.01 -9.93 -1.12
N GLY A 174 10.69 -10.09 -0.96
CA GLY A 174 9.90 -9.45 0.10
C GLY A 174 9.14 -8.22 -0.40
N ALA A 175 8.51 -7.51 0.54
CA ALA A 175 7.72 -6.32 0.26
C ALA A 175 7.95 -5.26 1.35
N VAL A 176 7.81 -3.99 0.97
CA VAL A 176 7.83 -2.86 1.90
C VAL A 176 6.46 -2.17 1.87
N SER A 177 6.00 -1.67 3.00
CA SER A 177 4.77 -0.91 3.08
C SER A 177 4.98 0.52 3.57
N GLY A 178 4.19 1.44 3.03
CA GLY A 178 4.04 2.80 3.53
C GLY A 178 2.57 3.12 3.81
N THR A 179 2.32 3.99 4.78
CA THR A 179 0.96 4.44 5.11
C THR A 179 0.75 5.87 4.64
N THR A 180 -0.40 6.13 4.02
CA THR A 180 -0.78 7.48 3.57
C THR A 180 -0.95 8.42 4.77
N PRO A 181 -0.76 9.73 4.59
CA PRO A 181 -1.32 10.70 5.52
C PRO A 181 -2.83 10.45 5.74
N PRO A 182 -3.37 10.66 6.96
CA PRO A 182 -4.79 10.44 7.20
C PRO A 182 -5.68 11.44 6.45
N GLN A 183 -6.70 10.94 5.73
CA GLN A 183 -7.78 11.73 5.15
C GLN A 183 -8.89 11.93 6.18
N ARG A 184 -9.26 13.19 6.42
CA ARG A 184 -10.34 13.54 7.35
C ARG A 184 -11.70 13.35 6.67
N VAL A 185 -12.64 12.73 7.36
CA VAL A 185 -14.03 12.55 6.89
C VAL A 185 -15.01 12.90 7.99
N LEU A 186 -15.80 13.96 7.77
CA LEU A 186 -16.89 14.35 8.67
C LEU A 186 -18.14 13.52 8.39
N VAL A 187 -18.52 12.65 9.32
CA VAL A 187 -19.72 11.82 9.19
C VAL A 187 -20.92 12.55 9.76
N VAL A 188 -21.88 12.86 8.88
CA VAL A 188 -23.11 13.59 9.20
C VAL A 188 -24.35 12.70 9.06
N VAL A 189 -25.50 13.17 9.55
CA VAL A 189 -26.79 12.58 9.17
C VAL A 189 -27.43 13.45 8.11
N GLU A 190 -28.27 12.83 7.30
CA GLU A 190 -29.23 13.57 6.51
C GLU A 190 -30.26 14.24 7.44
N ARG A 191 -30.48 15.54 7.25
CA ARG A 191 -31.66 16.23 7.76
C ARG A 191 -32.35 16.85 6.56
N THR A 192 -33.44 16.24 6.11
CA THR A 192 -34.33 16.87 5.13
C THR A 192 -35.24 17.86 5.84
N ALA A 193 -35.35 19.06 5.29
CA ALA A 193 -36.37 20.04 5.66
C ALA A 193 -37.27 20.23 4.44
N LEU A 194 -38.58 20.00 4.60
CA LEU A 194 -39.55 20.25 3.55
C LEU A 194 -39.80 21.75 3.48
N THR A 195 -39.36 22.40 2.40
CA THR A 195 -39.70 23.79 2.11
C THR A 195 -40.96 23.82 1.25
N THR A 196 -42.05 24.39 1.75
CA THR A 196 -43.22 24.70 0.94
C THR A 196 -42.84 25.84 -0.02
N PRO A 197 -43.01 25.67 -1.34
CA PRO A 197 -42.81 26.77 -2.28
C PRO A 197 -43.85 27.87 -2.03
N ALA A 198 -43.41 29.13 -2.14
CA ALA A 198 -44.26 30.32 -2.02
C ALA A 198 -45.12 30.55 -3.28
#